data_AF-U6SLL8-F1
#
_entry.id   AF-U6SLL8-F1
#
_cell.length_a   1.000
_cell.length_b   1.000
_cell.length_c   1.000
_cell.angle_alpha   90.00
_cell.angle_beta   90.00
_cell.angle_gamma   90.00
#
_symmetry.space_group_name_H-M   'P 1'
#
loop_
_entity.id
_entity.type
_entity.pdbx_description
1 polymer ?
#
loop_
_entity_poly.entity_id
_entity_poly.type
_entity_poly.pdbx_seq_one_letter_code
_entity_poly.pdbx_strand_id
1 'polypeptide(L)'
;MDHPIVVYFHHVDDENIYIDITEALRHHQQSLNPHTELDFVDMASGGVISKENLTLINRDGADVKEDELLPSDQLYLDYDLSRYDSLNEEMEIDVMVVHPVTAEDIAENYYASEEGRYRVSTLNNGADGQVIDPSWEELDLILGHPKVQGYNNISQEPNAPSRRDLQFALGLESESLPQLVVFDHQGIVYHTDSVEEMLLFLEEL
;
A
#
# COMPACT_ATOMS: atom_id res chain seq x y z
N MET A 1 0.54 15.78 18.75
CA MET A 1 0.82 14.39 19.16
C MET A 1 2.31 14.22 19.08
N ASP A 2 2.99 14.10 20.21
CA ASP A 2 4.46 14.10 20.18
C ASP A 2 5.02 12.74 19.75
N HIS A 3 4.27 11.64 19.92
CA HIS A 3 4.65 10.28 19.49
C HIS A 3 3.44 9.38 19.21
N PRO A 4 2.76 9.50 18.05
CA PRO A 4 1.66 8.59 17.72
C PRO A 4 2.19 7.16 17.49
N ILE A 5 1.39 6.17 17.87
CA ILE A 5 1.63 4.78 17.47
C ILE A 5 1.02 4.54 16.10
N VAL A 6 1.68 3.70 15.29
CA VAL A 6 1.18 3.28 13.98
C VAL A 6 0.54 1.91 14.13
N VAL A 7 -0.70 1.81 13.72
CA VAL A 7 -1.50 0.58 13.68
C VAL A 7 -2.18 0.47 12.32
N TYR A 8 -2.79 -0.66 12.01
CA TYR A 8 -3.40 -0.89 10.70
C TYR A 8 -4.89 -1.14 10.82
N PHE A 9 -5.69 -0.53 9.96
CA PHE A 9 -7.13 -0.79 9.91
C PHE A 9 -7.39 -2.24 9.52
N HIS A 10 -8.32 -2.91 10.20
CA HIS A 10 -8.71 -4.28 9.85
C HIS A 10 -10.14 -4.32 9.29
N HIS A 11 -11.13 -3.91 10.10
CA HIS A 11 -12.52 -3.77 9.67
C HIS A 11 -13.31 -2.87 10.63
N VAL A 12 -14.56 -2.58 10.29
CA VAL A 12 -15.50 -1.78 11.07
C VAL A 12 -16.85 -2.49 11.15
N ASP A 13 -17.52 -2.43 12.30
CA ASP A 13 -18.93 -2.83 12.46
C ASP A 13 -19.79 -1.61 12.81
N ASP A 14 -21.03 -1.78 13.28
CA ASP A 14 -21.91 -0.64 13.60
C ASP A 14 -21.40 0.23 14.76
N GLU A 15 -20.65 -0.33 15.71
CA GLU A 15 -20.28 0.31 16.98
C GLU A 15 -18.77 0.53 17.14
N ASN A 16 -17.94 -0.25 16.44
CA ASN A 16 -16.49 -0.32 16.69
C ASN A 16 -15.64 -0.33 15.41
N ILE A 17 -14.41 0.17 15.56
CA ILE A 17 -13.31 -0.02 14.60
C ILE A 17 -12.33 -1.04 15.17
N TYR A 18 -11.93 -1.99 14.33
CA TYR A 18 -10.96 -3.03 14.68
C TYR A 18 -9.64 -2.76 13.94
N ILE A 19 -8.54 -2.88 14.68
CA ILE A 19 -7.19 -2.56 14.20
C ILE A 19 -6.22 -3.71 14.49
N ASP A 20 -5.16 -3.81 13.70
CA ASP A 20 -3.99 -4.64 13.97
C ASP A 20 -2.90 -3.79 14.64
N ILE A 21 -2.55 -4.17 15.87
CA ILE A 21 -1.53 -3.49 16.69
C ILE A 21 -0.25 -4.31 16.83
N THR A 22 -0.14 -5.44 16.14
CA THR A 22 0.96 -6.40 16.25
C THR A 22 2.32 -5.73 16.11
N GLU A 23 2.45 -4.90 15.07
CA GLU A 23 3.70 -4.18 14.82
C GLU A 23 4.00 -3.15 15.92
N ALA A 24 2.99 -2.41 16.38
CA ALA A 24 3.14 -1.42 17.44
C ALA A 24 3.63 -2.07 18.75
N LEU A 25 3.02 -3.20 19.14
CA LEU A 25 3.42 -3.98 20.31
C LEU A 25 4.84 -4.54 20.17
N ARG A 26 5.20 -5.03 18.98
CA ARG A 26 6.57 -5.49 18.69
C ARG A 26 7.59 -4.38 18.93
N HIS A 27 7.36 -3.20 18.35
CA HIS A 27 8.26 -2.04 18.53
C HIS A 27 8.36 -1.62 19.99
N HIS A 28 7.24 -1.61 20.71
CA HIS A 28 7.23 -1.33 22.15
C HIS A 28 8.05 -2.34 22.96
N GLN A 29 7.85 -3.64 22.75
CA GLN A 29 8.59 -4.70 23.44
C GLN A 29 10.10 -4.66 23.15
N GLN A 30 10.48 -4.38 21.90
CA GLN A 30 11.88 -4.16 21.52
C GLN A 30 12.48 -2.94 22.22
N SER A 31 11.71 -1.86 22.38
CA SER A 31 12.17 -0.66 23.10
C SER A 31 12.43 -0.92 24.58
N LEU A 32 11.62 -1.80 25.21
CA LEU A 32 11.80 -2.22 26.60
C LEU A 32 12.98 -3.20 26.76
N ASN A 33 13.27 -4.00 25.73
CA ASN A 33 14.28 -5.07 25.75
C ASN A 33 15.24 -5.00 24.54
N PRO A 34 16.04 -3.93 24.37
CA PRO A 34 16.78 -3.65 23.14
C PRO A 34 17.90 -4.66 22.81
N HIS A 35 18.24 -5.55 23.74
CA HIS A 35 19.30 -6.56 23.60
C HIS A 35 18.78 -7.99 23.51
N THR A 36 17.45 -8.16 23.47
CA THR A 36 16.81 -9.46 23.32
C THR A 36 16.27 -9.54 21.89
N GLU A 37 16.72 -10.54 21.14
CA GLU A 37 16.12 -10.89 19.85
C GLU A 37 14.81 -11.63 20.18
N LEU A 38 13.68 -10.93 20.09
CA LEU A 38 12.36 -11.49 20.32
C LEU A 38 11.87 -12.09 18.99
N ASP A 39 11.80 -13.42 18.91
CA ASP A 39 11.15 -14.14 17.82
C ASP A 39 9.62 -14.04 18.01
N PHE A 40 8.99 -13.02 17.42
CA PHE A 40 7.54 -12.80 17.46
C PHE A 40 6.84 -13.69 16.43
N VAL A 41 6.89 -15.01 16.61
CA VAL A 41 6.28 -15.93 15.64
C VAL A 41 4.75 -16.00 15.79
N ASP A 42 4.16 -15.56 16.91
CA ASP A 42 2.74 -15.85 17.22
C ASP A 42 1.92 -14.73 17.89
N MET A 43 2.14 -13.45 17.59
CA MET A 43 1.39 -12.36 18.27
C MET A 43 0.56 -11.49 17.33
N ALA A 44 -0.33 -12.09 16.53
CA ALA A 44 -1.44 -11.32 15.95
C ALA A 44 -2.28 -10.77 17.12
N SER A 45 -2.21 -9.45 17.36
CA SER A 45 -2.97 -8.77 18.41
C SER A 45 -3.87 -7.74 17.78
N GLY A 46 -5.17 -7.85 18.06
CA GLY A 46 -6.18 -6.88 17.65
C GLY A 46 -6.37 -5.79 18.69
N GLY A 47 -6.87 -4.64 18.28
CA GLY A 47 -7.41 -3.60 19.15
C GLY A 47 -8.83 -3.23 18.72
N VAL A 48 -9.67 -2.85 19.68
CA VAL A 48 -11.06 -2.44 19.47
C VAL A 48 -11.22 -0.99 19.92
N ILE A 49 -11.73 -0.13 19.07
CA ILE A 49 -11.97 1.28 19.36
C ILE A 49 -13.47 1.57 19.20
N SER A 50 -14.10 2.05 20.28
CA SER A 50 -15.49 2.49 20.26
C SER A 50 -15.66 3.76 19.43
N LYS A 51 -16.73 3.81 18.63
CA LYS A 51 -17.05 4.97 17.78
C LYS A 51 -17.75 6.12 18.51
N GLU A 52 -18.22 5.92 19.74
CA GLU A 52 -19.11 6.87 20.43
C GLU A 52 -18.53 8.29 20.55
N ASN A 53 -17.20 8.42 20.64
CA ASN A 53 -16.51 9.72 20.74
C ASN A 53 -15.31 9.84 19.78
N LEU A 54 -15.19 8.93 18.81
CA LEU A 54 -14.05 8.87 17.91
C LEU A 54 -14.18 9.89 16.78
N THR A 55 -13.16 10.71 16.59
CA THR A 55 -13.03 11.57 15.41
C THR A 55 -12.01 10.97 14.44
N LEU A 56 -12.45 10.69 13.21
CA LEU A 56 -11.60 10.24 12.12
C LEU A 56 -11.18 11.44 11.27
N ILE A 57 -9.88 11.70 11.20
CA ILE A 57 -9.34 12.79 10.38
C ILE A 57 -8.19 12.30 9.51
N ASN A 58 -7.96 12.93 8.37
CA ASN A 58 -6.74 12.71 7.59
C ASN A 58 -5.56 13.55 8.14
N ARG A 59 -4.39 13.42 7.51
CA ARG A 59 -3.18 14.19 7.88
C ARG A 59 -3.36 15.72 7.78
N ASP A 60 -4.26 16.19 6.92
CA ASP A 60 -4.59 17.60 6.75
C ASP A 60 -5.65 18.10 7.76
N GLY A 61 -6.17 17.20 8.61
CA GLY A 61 -7.20 17.50 9.60
C GLY A 61 -8.62 17.55 9.05
N ALA A 62 -8.85 17.07 7.82
CA ALA A 62 -10.19 16.93 7.26
C ALA A 62 -10.86 15.64 7.74
N ASP A 63 -12.17 15.68 7.96
CA ASP A 63 -12.95 14.51 8.38
C ASP A 63 -12.89 13.39 7.34
N VAL A 64 -12.68 12.16 7.79
CA VAL A 64 -12.71 10.92 6.99
C VAL A 64 -13.91 10.10 7.40
N LYS A 65 -14.66 9.54 6.44
CA LYS A 65 -15.76 8.62 6.77
C LYS A 65 -15.29 7.18 6.85
N GLU A 66 -16.03 6.37 7.60
CA GLU A 66 -15.75 4.95 7.78
C GLU A 66 -15.79 4.15 6.45
N ASP A 67 -16.64 4.55 5.49
CA ASP A 67 -16.75 3.91 4.17
C ASP A 67 -15.58 4.25 3.23
N GLU A 68 -14.70 5.17 3.64
CA GLU A 68 -13.47 5.52 2.94
C GLU A 68 -12.27 4.69 3.43
N LEU A 69 -12.42 3.92 4.52
CA LEU A 69 -11.36 3.10 5.09
C LEU A 69 -11.21 1.77 4.33
N LEU A 70 -9.97 1.44 3.98
CA LEU A 70 -9.60 0.16 3.37
C LEU A 70 -8.79 -0.69 4.34
N PRO A 71 -8.99 -2.03 4.37
CA PRO A 71 -8.15 -2.93 5.14
C PRO A 71 -6.66 -2.67 4.88
N SER A 72 -5.90 -2.59 5.97
CA SER A 72 -4.47 -2.23 6.03
C SER A 72 -4.12 -0.75 5.86
N ASP A 73 -5.11 0.16 5.85
CA ASP A 73 -4.85 1.60 6.00
C ASP A 73 -4.04 1.89 7.26
N GLN A 74 -3.06 2.79 7.16
CA GLN A 74 -2.26 3.20 8.30
C GLN A 74 -3.04 4.17 9.18
N LEU A 75 -3.11 3.86 10.46
CA LEU A 75 -3.80 4.64 11.46
C LEU A 75 -2.78 5.12 12.50
N TYR A 76 -2.82 6.40 12.82
CA TYR A 76 -1.97 7.02 13.82
C TYR A 76 -2.81 7.36 15.04
N LEU A 77 -2.47 6.76 16.17
CA LEU A 77 -3.20 6.89 17.42
C LEU A 77 -2.35 7.57 18.49
N ASP A 78 -2.95 8.46 19.26
CA ASP A 78 -2.36 8.97 20.51
C ASP A 78 -2.69 7.99 21.64
N TYR A 79 -1.93 6.90 21.72
CA TYR A 79 -2.15 5.83 22.70
C TYR A 79 -0.85 5.38 23.34
N ASP A 80 -0.88 5.22 24.66
CA ASP A 80 0.22 4.69 25.45
C ASP A 80 0.13 3.16 25.52
N LEU A 81 0.97 2.47 24.74
CA LEU A 81 1.02 1.01 24.69
C LEU A 81 1.34 0.35 26.04
N SER A 82 1.90 1.08 27.01
CA SER A 82 2.09 0.54 28.36
C SER A 82 0.77 0.31 29.12
N ARG A 83 -0.33 0.93 28.65
CA ARG A 83 -1.69 0.77 29.17
C ARG A 83 -2.48 -0.31 28.45
N TYR A 84 -1.94 -0.89 27.38
CA TYR A 84 -2.61 -1.94 26.64
C TYR A 84 -2.76 -3.21 27.49
N ASP A 85 -4.00 -3.69 27.64
CA ASP A 85 -4.32 -4.92 28.34
C ASP A 85 -4.73 -5.99 27.32
N SER A 86 -3.92 -7.03 27.15
CA SER A 86 -4.23 -8.10 26.19
C SER A 86 -5.43 -8.96 26.60
N LEU A 87 -5.96 -8.79 27.82
CA LEU A 87 -7.21 -9.41 28.26
C LEU A 87 -8.43 -8.51 28.00
N ASN A 88 -8.20 -7.24 27.71
CA ASN A 88 -9.22 -6.24 27.37
C ASN A 88 -8.72 -5.37 26.21
N GLU A 89 -8.99 -5.82 24.99
CA GLU A 89 -8.49 -5.23 23.73
C GLU A 89 -9.10 -3.85 23.42
N GLU A 90 -9.97 -3.32 24.29
CA GLU A 90 -10.59 -2.01 24.14
C GLU A 90 -9.58 -0.87 24.38
N MET A 91 -9.55 0.07 23.43
CA MET A 91 -8.68 1.23 23.44
C MET A 91 -9.53 2.51 23.45
N GLU A 92 -9.33 3.34 24.48
CA GLU A 92 -9.95 4.67 24.57
C GLU A 92 -9.19 5.65 23.67
N ILE A 93 -9.76 5.96 22.50
CA ILE A 93 -9.19 6.88 21.51
C ILE A 93 -10.21 7.96 21.16
N ASP A 94 -9.84 9.24 21.31
CA ASP A 94 -10.70 10.37 20.95
C ASP A 94 -10.50 10.81 19.49
N VAL A 95 -9.26 10.72 18.99
CA VAL A 95 -8.89 11.14 17.62
C VAL A 95 -7.99 10.09 16.99
N MET A 96 -8.37 9.65 15.81
CA MET A 96 -7.57 8.77 14.97
C MET A 96 -7.22 9.50 13.68
N VAL A 97 -5.92 9.63 13.41
CA VAL A 97 -5.46 10.17 12.14
C VAL A 97 -5.30 9.01 11.16
N VAL A 98 -6.16 8.99 10.15
CA VAL A 98 -6.17 8.02 9.07
C VAL A 98 -5.21 8.50 7.99
N HIS A 99 -4.32 7.62 7.56
CA HIS A 99 -3.58 7.78 6.32
C HIS A 99 -4.14 6.75 5.33
N PRO A 100 -5.21 7.12 4.60
CA PRO A 100 -5.82 6.22 3.63
C PRO A 100 -4.78 5.91 2.56
N VAL A 101 -4.63 4.64 2.22
CA VAL A 101 -3.74 4.24 1.12
C VAL A 101 -4.42 4.63 -0.18
N THR A 102 -3.94 5.69 -0.81
CA THR A 102 -4.54 6.17 -2.07
C THR A 102 -4.06 5.32 -3.25
N ALA A 103 -4.75 5.46 -4.38
CA ALA A 103 -4.29 4.87 -5.64
C ALA A 103 -2.92 5.44 -6.05
N GLU A 104 -2.66 6.70 -5.72
CA GLU A 104 -1.37 7.37 -5.92
C GLU A 104 -0.28 6.76 -5.03
N ASP A 105 -0.55 6.54 -3.74
CA ASP A 105 0.41 5.92 -2.81
C ASP A 105 0.78 4.49 -3.27
N ILE A 106 -0.18 3.76 -3.84
CA ILE A 106 0.07 2.44 -4.43
C ILE A 106 0.89 2.55 -5.70
N ALA A 107 0.61 3.54 -6.55
CA ALA A 107 1.38 3.79 -7.77
C ALA A 107 2.86 4.06 -7.46
N GLU A 108 3.14 4.83 -6.40
CA GLU A 108 4.51 5.13 -5.94
C GLU A 108 5.32 3.87 -5.61
N ASN A 109 4.68 2.78 -5.15
CA ASN A 109 5.38 1.51 -4.88
C ASN A 109 5.96 0.87 -6.16
N TYR A 110 5.47 1.24 -7.34
CA TYR A 110 5.98 0.76 -8.63
C TYR A 110 7.10 1.62 -9.19
N TYR A 111 7.40 2.77 -8.58
CA TYR A 111 8.44 3.68 -9.05
C TYR A 111 9.82 3.04 -8.87
N ALA A 112 10.75 3.42 -9.75
CA ALA A 112 12.14 3.03 -9.60
C ALA A 112 12.73 3.66 -8.35
N SER A 113 13.62 2.95 -7.65
CA SER A 113 14.16 3.44 -6.38
C SER A 113 15.17 4.58 -6.53
N GLU A 114 15.69 4.80 -7.74
CA GLU A 114 16.81 5.71 -8.02
C GLU A 114 16.64 6.40 -9.37
N GLU A 115 17.15 7.63 -9.48
CA GLU A 115 17.20 8.37 -10.73
C GLU A 115 18.03 7.61 -11.80
N GLY A 116 17.54 7.57 -13.04
CA GLY A 116 18.19 6.85 -14.15
C GLY A 116 18.02 5.33 -14.13
N ARG A 117 17.21 4.82 -13.20
CA ARG A 117 16.75 3.44 -13.14
C ARG A 117 15.26 3.38 -13.47
N TYR A 118 14.81 2.22 -13.94
CA TYR A 118 13.42 2.03 -14.37
C TYR A 118 12.84 0.74 -13.82
N ARG A 119 11.55 0.75 -13.53
CA ARG A 119 10.76 -0.46 -13.27
C ARG A 119 9.73 -0.62 -14.37
N VAL A 120 9.53 -1.86 -14.78
CA VAL A 120 8.49 -2.20 -15.76
C VAL A 120 7.35 -2.89 -15.01
N SER A 121 6.11 -2.57 -15.35
CA SER A 121 4.98 -3.34 -14.84
C SER A 121 3.90 -3.52 -15.89
N THR A 122 3.13 -4.60 -15.77
CA THR A 122 1.89 -4.79 -16.52
C THR A 122 0.70 -4.39 -15.68
N LEU A 123 -0.22 -3.60 -16.26
CA LEU A 123 -1.54 -3.33 -15.70
C LEU A 123 -2.58 -4.00 -16.60
N ASN A 124 -3.17 -5.08 -16.11
CA ASN A 124 -4.08 -5.93 -16.88
C ASN A 124 -5.54 -5.74 -16.51
N ASN A 125 -6.45 -6.04 -17.45
CA ASN A 125 -7.88 -5.90 -17.25
C ASN A 125 -8.53 -7.14 -16.60
N GLY A 126 -8.01 -7.60 -15.46
CA GLY A 126 -8.64 -8.64 -14.62
C GLY A 126 -8.93 -10.00 -15.28
N ALA A 127 -9.64 -10.86 -14.56
CA ALA A 127 -9.77 -12.30 -14.86
C ALA A 127 -10.53 -12.66 -16.17
N ASP A 128 -11.27 -11.71 -16.76
CA ASP A 128 -12.09 -11.93 -17.95
C ASP A 128 -11.66 -11.05 -19.16
N GLY A 129 -10.56 -10.30 -19.04
CA GLY A 129 -10.10 -9.35 -20.06
C GLY A 129 -8.88 -9.82 -20.87
N GLN A 130 -8.44 -8.97 -21.80
CA GLN A 130 -7.13 -9.14 -22.44
C GLN A 130 -6.02 -8.89 -21.41
N VAL A 131 -4.99 -9.72 -21.48
CA VAL A 131 -3.81 -9.69 -20.60
C VAL A 131 -2.57 -9.56 -21.49
N ILE A 132 -1.65 -8.67 -21.12
CA ILE A 132 -0.29 -8.68 -21.64
C ILE A 132 0.53 -9.57 -20.70
N ASP A 133 0.99 -10.69 -21.25
CA ASP A 133 1.85 -11.65 -20.56
C ASP A 133 3.10 -11.88 -21.42
N PRO A 134 4.19 -11.13 -21.17
CA PRO A 134 5.42 -11.29 -21.94
C PRO A 134 5.95 -12.72 -21.80
N SER A 135 6.40 -13.29 -22.91
CA SER A 135 7.09 -14.58 -22.92
C SER A 135 8.35 -14.55 -22.07
N TRP A 136 8.87 -15.73 -21.72
CA TRP A 136 10.13 -15.84 -20.97
C TRP A 136 11.31 -15.15 -21.69
N GLU A 137 11.36 -15.22 -23.03
CA GLU A 137 12.40 -14.55 -23.81
C GLU A 137 12.27 -13.02 -23.71
N GLU A 138 11.05 -12.49 -23.75
CA GLU A 138 10.79 -11.06 -23.60
C GLU A 138 11.07 -10.56 -22.17
N LEU A 139 10.69 -11.33 -21.14
CA LEU A 139 11.04 -11.04 -19.75
C LEU A 139 12.55 -11.02 -19.53
N ASP A 140 13.29 -11.97 -20.11
CA ASP A 140 14.75 -12.00 -20.04
C ASP A 140 15.37 -10.77 -20.71
N LEU A 141 14.81 -10.29 -21.81
CA LEU A 141 15.26 -9.06 -22.47
C LEU A 141 14.98 -7.82 -21.60
N ILE A 142 13.80 -7.72 -21.00
CA ILE A 142 13.41 -6.62 -20.10
C ILE A 142 14.34 -6.59 -18.88
N LEU A 143 14.46 -7.71 -18.17
CA LEU A 143 15.24 -7.82 -16.93
C LEU A 143 16.75 -7.79 -17.19
N GLY A 144 17.19 -8.18 -18.39
CA GLY A 144 18.57 -8.07 -18.82
C GLY A 144 19.01 -6.65 -19.15
N HIS A 145 18.07 -5.70 -19.29
CA HIS A 145 18.40 -4.31 -19.60
C HIS A 145 19.14 -3.65 -18.42
N PRO A 146 20.31 -3.00 -18.64
CA PRO A 146 21.17 -2.54 -17.56
C PRO A 146 20.52 -1.47 -16.67
N LYS A 147 19.50 -0.75 -17.15
CA LYS A 147 18.78 0.29 -16.40
C LYS A 147 17.47 -0.21 -15.76
N VAL A 148 17.02 -1.42 -16.06
CA VAL A 148 15.80 -1.99 -15.47
C VAL A 148 16.16 -2.62 -14.12
N GLN A 149 15.37 -2.30 -13.08
CA GLN A 149 15.52 -2.84 -11.72
C GLN A 149 14.65 -4.07 -11.48
N GLY A 150 13.56 -4.20 -12.24
CA GLY A 150 12.62 -5.29 -12.06
C GLY A 150 11.40 -5.17 -12.95
N TYR A 151 10.63 -6.25 -12.93
CA TYR A 151 9.38 -6.39 -13.65
C TYR A 151 8.30 -6.90 -12.67
N ASN A 152 7.16 -6.22 -12.61
CA ASN A 152 6.04 -6.59 -11.73
C ASN A 152 4.72 -6.66 -12.52
N ASN A 153 3.69 -7.25 -11.90
CA ASN A 153 2.33 -7.15 -12.38
C ASN A 153 1.52 -6.34 -11.37
N ILE A 154 0.76 -5.36 -11.85
CA ILE A 154 -0.19 -4.59 -11.05
C ILE A 154 -1.51 -5.36 -11.07
N SER A 155 -1.64 -6.30 -10.14
CA SER A 155 -2.90 -6.99 -9.88
C SER A 155 -3.78 -6.17 -8.94
N GLN A 156 -5.09 -6.24 -9.16
CA GLN A 156 -6.04 -5.70 -8.20
C GLN A 156 -6.11 -6.66 -7.01
N GLU A 157 -5.55 -6.25 -5.88
CA GLU A 157 -5.67 -7.01 -4.63
C GLU A 157 -7.09 -6.89 -4.06
N PRO A 158 -7.59 -7.88 -3.29
CA PRO A 158 -8.95 -7.87 -2.75
C PRO A 158 -9.36 -6.63 -1.94
N ASN A 159 -8.40 -5.80 -1.52
CA ASN A 159 -8.60 -4.61 -0.71
C ASN A 159 -7.90 -3.36 -1.28
N ALA A 160 -7.37 -3.42 -2.51
CA ALA A 160 -6.78 -2.25 -3.17
C ALA A 160 -7.89 -1.34 -3.76
N PRO A 161 -7.62 -0.04 -3.95
CA PRO A 161 -8.46 0.86 -4.74
C PRO A 161 -8.87 0.22 -6.06
N SER A 162 -10.04 0.62 -6.57
CA SER A 162 -10.54 0.02 -7.80
C SER A 162 -9.52 0.19 -8.92
N ARG A 163 -9.46 -0.77 -9.85
CA ARG A 163 -8.52 -0.67 -10.99
C ARG A 163 -8.69 0.64 -11.78
N ARG A 164 -9.88 1.23 -11.76
CA ARG A 164 -10.16 2.53 -12.40
C ARG A 164 -9.45 3.67 -11.68
N ASP A 165 -9.39 3.64 -10.35
CA ASP A 165 -8.72 4.65 -9.54
C ASP A 165 -7.20 4.54 -9.71
N LEU A 166 -6.66 3.31 -9.73
CA LEU A 166 -5.26 3.06 -10.07
C LEU A 166 -4.90 3.54 -11.49
N GLN A 167 -5.73 3.28 -12.50
CA GLN A 167 -5.52 3.82 -13.85
C GLN A 167 -5.46 5.35 -13.86
N PHE A 168 -6.39 6.00 -13.14
CA PHE A 168 -6.44 7.44 -13.07
C PHE A 168 -5.21 8.03 -12.34
N ALA A 169 -4.81 7.44 -11.22
CA ALA A 169 -3.60 7.83 -10.48
C ALA A 169 -2.33 7.67 -11.34
N LEU A 170 -2.31 6.65 -12.20
CA LEU A 170 -1.27 6.41 -13.18
C LEU A 170 -1.37 7.32 -14.42
N GLY A 171 -2.40 8.17 -14.53
CA GLY A 171 -2.60 9.04 -15.70
C GLY A 171 -2.89 8.28 -16.99
N LEU A 172 -3.40 7.05 -16.89
CA LEU A 172 -3.74 6.19 -18.03
C LEU A 172 -5.18 6.42 -18.49
N GLU A 173 -5.43 6.36 -19.78
CA GLU A 173 -6.78 6.50 -20.34
C GLU A 173 -7.62 5.24 -20.09
N SER A 174 -8.91 5.39 -19.76
CA SER A 174 -9.78 4.27 -19.34
C SER A 174 -10.03 3.18 -20.38
N GLU A 175 -9.70 3.43 -21.66
CA GLU A 175 -9.81 2.45 -22.76
C GLU A 175 -8.47 1.77 -23.07
N SER A 176 -7.36 2.13 -22.41
CA SER A 176 -6.03 1.68 -22.80
C SER A 176 -5.64 0.30 -22.23
N LEU A 177 -6.38 -0.29 -21.30
CA LEU A 177 -5.97 -1.57 -20.71
C LEU A 177 -6.16 -2.78 -21.64
N PRO A 178 -5.24 -3.76 -21.63
CA PRO A 178 -4.04 -3.86 -20.79
C PRO A 178 -2.89 -2.93 -21.26
N GLN A 179 -2.02 -2.51 -20.33
CA GLN A 179 -0.84 -1.69 -20.62
C GLN A 179 0.42 -2.27 -19.96
N LEU A 180 1.53 -2.20 -20.67
CA LEU A 180 2.88 -2.16 -20.12
C LEU A 180 3.20 -0.73 -19.73
N VAL A 181 3.77 -0.56 -18.55
CA VAL A 181 4.06 0.75 -17.96
C VAL A 181 5.51 0.76 -17.51
N VAL A 182 6.26 1.78 -17.91
CA VAL A 182 7.62 2.02 -17.46
C VAL A 182 7.63 3.19 -16.51
N PHE A 183 8.12 2.93 -15.31
CA PHE A 183 8.25 3.88 -14.22
C PHE A 183 9.69 4.31 -14.06
N ASP A 184 9.93 5.60 -13.91
CA ASP A 184 11.14 6.12 -13.31
C ASP A 184 10.92 6.37 -11.81
N HIS A 185 11.79 7.15 -11.17
CA HIS A 185 11.70 7.48 -9.74
C HIS A 185 10.63 8.55 -9.40
N GLN A 186 10.02 9.18 -10.39
CA GLN A 186 9.02 10.26 -10.23
C GLN A 186 7.64 9.88 -10.75
N GLY A 187 7.53 8.82 -11.56
CA GLY A 187 6.26 8.35 -12.07
C GLY A 187 6.38 7.58 -13.38
N ILE A 188 5.33 7.64 -14.19
CA ILE A 188 5.29 6.98 -15.49
C ILE A 188 6.04 7.83 -16.52
N VAL A 189 6.97 7.20 -17.22
CA VAL A 189 7.71 7.80 -18.33
C VAL A 189 7.29 7.25 -19.70
N TYR A 190 6.70 6.05 -19.71
CA TYR A 190 6.22 5.42 -20.93
C TYR A 190 5.14 4.38 -20.63
N HIS A 191 4.19 4.20 -21.54
CA HIS A 191 3.25 3.10 -21.50
C HIS A 191 2.82 2.69 -22.92
N THR A 192 2.51 1.41 -23.13
CA THR A 192 2.11 0.83 -24.43
C THR A 192 1.32 -0.45 -24.20
N ASP A 193 0.53 -0.88 -25.19
CA ASP A 193 -0.08 -2.22 -25.21
C ASP A 193 0.80 -3.28 -25.92
N SER A 194 2.00 -2.91 -26.35
CA SER A 194 2.91 -3.75 -27.15
C SER A 194 4.26 -4.00 -26.46
N VAL A 195 4.62 -5.28 -26.28
CA VAL A 195 5.93 -5.68 -25.74
C VAL A 195 7.06 -5.19 -26.64
N GLU A 196 6.89 -5.26 -27.97
CA GLU A 196 7.89 -4.82 -28.93
C GLU A 196 8.17 -3.31 -28.81
N GLU A 197 7.12 -2.50 -28.68
CA GLU A 197 7.28 -1.05 -28.52
C GLU A 197 7.96 -0.69 -27.19
N MET A 198 7.66 -1.42 -26.12
CA MET A 198 8.34 -1.25 -24.84
C MET A 198 9.82 -1.60 -24.94
N LEU A 199 10.17 -2.71 -25.61
CA LEU A 199 11.57 -3.08 -25.80
C LEU A 199 12.32 -2.02 -26.60
N LEU A 200 11.72 -1.49 -27.66
CA LEU A 200 12.29 -0.38 -28.43
C LEU A 200 12.51 0.86 -27.56
N PHE A 201 11.53 1.22 -26.72
CA PHE A 201 11.69 2.33 -25.76
C PHE A 201 12.87 2.08 -24.81
N LEU A 202 12.98 0.87 -24.23
CA LEU A 202 14.07 0.53 -23.32
C LEU A 202 15.44 0.64 -24.01
N GLU A 203 15.56 0.27 -25.28
CA GLU A 203 16.80 0.42 -26.07
C GLU A 203 17.21 1.88 -26.27
N GLU A 204 16.26 2.83 -26.24
CA GLU A 204 16.50 4.26 -26.42
C GLU A 204 16.86 5.00 -25.11
N LEU A 205 16.70 4.37 -23.94
CA LEU A 205 16.97 4.95 -22.62
C LEU A 205 18.46 5.14 -22.30
#